data_AF-A0A0J5FXM4-F1
#
_entry.id   AF-A0A0J5FXM4-F1
#
_cell.length_a   1.000
_cell.length_b   1.000
_cell.length_c   1.000
_cell.angle_alpha   90.00
_cell.angle_beta   90.00
_cell.angle_gamma   90.00
#
_symmetry.space_group_name_H-M   'P 1'
#
loop_
_entity.id
_entity.type
_entity.pdbx_description
1 polymer ?
#
loop_
_entity_poly.entity_id
_entity_poly.type
_entity_poly.pdbx_seq_one_letter_code
_entity_poly.pdbx_strand_id
1 'polypeptide(L)'
;MERGQEHVAIEVSRMYFLLYCGGSQSRLHRIEDTLGNADWKAINNNRQQIFRWLRSDSTAAQRKITELLPAIEAALPAERRAKLTSEARLNYLASVAIKEFAAAISETLLGGRDMSHRIAIAISALNAIEPRLTNVH
;
A
#
# COMPACT_ATOMS: atom_id res chain seq x y z
N MET A 1 11.63 -7.24 -10.78
CA MET A 1 10.21 -6.83 -10.66
C MET A 1 9.26 -7.97 -10.27
N GLU A 2 9.57 -9.26 -10.52
CA GLU A 2 8.66 -10.39 -10.24
C GLU A 2 8.38 -10.68 -8.76
N ARG A 3 9.39 -10.64 -7.87
CA ARG A 3 9.19 -10.85 -6.43
C ARG A 3 8.19 -9.87 -5.79
N GLY A 4 8.12 -8.64 -6.31
CA GLY A 4 7.18 -7.63 -5.82
C GLY A 4 5.73 -7.93 -6.18
N GLN A 5 5.48 -8.46 -7.39
CA GLN A 5 4.14 -8.82 -7.83
C GLN A 5 3.64 -10.10 -7.14
N GLU A 6 4.51 -11.08 -6.93
CA GLU A 6 4.18 -12.29 -6.19
C GLU A 6 3.76 -11.97 -4.76
N HIS A 7 4.55 -11.16 -4.04
CA HIS A 7 4.21 -10.73 -2.68
C HIS A 7 2.85 -10.02 -2.62
N VAL A 8 2.58 -9.08 -3.54
CA VAL A 8 1.27 -8.40 -3.62
C VAL A 8 0.16 -9.40 -3.89
N ALA A 9 0.34 -10.36 -4.79
CA ALA A 9 -0.68 -11.36 -5.09
C ALA A 9 -0.97 -12.28 -3.90
N ILE A 10 0.05 -12.64 -3.12
CA ILE A 10 -0.09 -13.41 -1.88
C ILE A 10 -0.95 -12.63 -0.88
N GLU A 11 -0.58 -11.38 -0.58
CA GLU A 11 -1.28 -10.57 0.42
C GLU A 11 -2.73 -10.28 0.01
N VAL A 12 -2.97 -9.94 -1.26
CA VAL A 12 -4.33 -9.75 -1.79
C VAL A 12 -5.15 -11.04 -1.70
N SER A 13 -4.55 -12.19 -2.02
CA SER A 13 -5.25 -13.49 -1.92
C SER A 13 -5.59 -13.84 -0.48
N ARG A 14 -4.66 -13.64 0.48
CA ARG A 14 -4.91 -13.86 1.91
C ARG A 14 -6.06 -12.99 2.40
N MET A 15 -6.01 -11.68 2.13
CA MET A 15 -7.05 -10.75 2.55
C MET A 15 -8.39 -11.05 1.87
N TYR A 16 -8.40 -11.46 0.61
CA TYR A 16 -9.63 -11.85 -0.08
C TYR A 16 -10.34 -13.00 0.64
N PHE A 17 -9.63 -14.10 0.94
CA PHE A 17 -10.25 -15.24 1.63
C PHE A 17 -10.56 -14.98 3.10
N LEU A 18 -9.89 -14.02 3.73
CA LEU A 18 -10.19 -13.57 5.08
C LEU A 18 -11.47 -12.72 5.13
N LEU A 19 -11.69 -11.84 4.14
CA LEU A 19 -12.86 -10.96 4.07
C LEU A 19 -14.11 -11.67 3.52
N TYR A 20 -13.94 -12.61 2.59
CA TYR A 20 -15.02 -13.30 1.90
C TYR A 20 -15.06 -14.77 2.31
N CYS A 21 -15.49 -15.02 3.55
CA CYS A 21 -15.72 -16.38 4.08
C CYS A 21 -16.86 -17.07 3.32
N GLY A 22 -16.51 -17.90 2.33
CA GLY A 22 -17.42 -18.95 1.81
C GLY A 22 -18.21 -18.64 0.52
N GLY A 23 -17.99 -17.50 -0.13
CA GLY A 23 -18.60 -17.20 -1.43
C GLY A 23 -17.66 -16.44 -2.34
N SER A 24 -16.97 -17.14 -3.25
CA SER A 24 -16.10 -16.49 -4.24
C SER A 24 -16.91 -16.05 -5.47
N GLN A 25 -16.97 -14.76 -5.75
CA GLN A 25 -17.37 -14.27 -7.09
C GLN A 25 -16.12 -14.07 -7.96
N SER A 26 -15.00 -13.63 -7.37
CA SER A 26 -13.70 -13.57 -8.02
C SER A 26 -13.07 -14.97 -8.07
N ARG A 27 -12.59 -15.36 -9.26
CA ARG A 27 -11.99 -16.67 -9.55
C ARG A 27 -10.58 -16.85 -8.95
N LEU A 28 -10.33 -16.27 -7.77
CA LEU A 28 -9.08 -16.50 -7.06
C LEU A 28 -9.12 -17.88 -6.40
N HIS A 29 -7.95 -18.52 -6.34
CA HIS A 29 -7.76 -19.81 -5.71
C HIS A 29 -7.19 -19.64 -4.31
N ARG A 30 -7.60 -20.46 -3.35
CA ARG A 30 -6.92 -20.53 -2.05
C ARG A 30 -5.45 -20.87 -2.28
N ILE A 31 -4.58 -20.14 -1.61
CA ILE A 31 -3.12 -20.25 -1.79
C ILE A 31 -2.43 -20.99 -0.65
N GLU A 32 -3.18 -21.30 0.41
CA GLU A 32 -2.71 -22.01 1.59
C GLU A 32 -3.75 -23.07 1.97
N ASP A 33 -3.28 -24.26 2.36
CA ASP A 33 -4.13 -25.29 2.95
C ASP A 33 -4.42 -25.00 4.43
N THR A 34 -5.21 -25.86 5.07
CA THR A 34 -5.56 -25.71 6.50
C THR A 34 -4.36 -25.86 7.45
N LEU A 35 -3.24 -26.38 6.96
CA LEU A 35 -1.99 -26.56 7.71
C LEU A 35 -0.99 -25.41 7.44
N GLY A 36 -1.36 -24.44 6.60
CA GLY A 36 -0.51 -23.31 6.23
C GLY A 36 0.51 -23.62 5.13
N ASN A 37 0.41 -24.75 4.44
CA ASN A 37 1.30 -25.06 3.32
C ASN A 37 0.91 -24.25 2.09
N ALA A 38 1.90 -23.64 1.44
CA ALA A 38 1.70 -22.82 0.25
C ALA A 38 1.42 -23.66 -1.00
N ASP A 39 0.33 -23.34 -1.71
CA ASP A 39 0.06 -23.80 -3.08
C ASP A 39 0.68 -22.81 -4.08
N TRP A 40 1.90 -23.11 -4.50
CA TRP A 40 2.65 -22.29 -5.46
C TRP A 40 1.95 -22.14 -6.82
N LYS A 41 1.16 -23.14 -7.23
CA LYS A 41 0.40 -23.08 -8.49
C LYS A 41 -0.74 -22.08 -8.37
N ALA A 42 -1.49 -22.12 -7.25
CA ALA A 42 -2.53 -21.16 -6.95
C ALA A 42 -1.99 -19.73 -6.85
N ILE A 43 -0.84 -19.54 -6.18
CA ILE A 43 -0.17 -18.23 -6.07
C ILE A 43 0.15 -17.66 -7.46
N ASN A 44 0.78 -18.44 -8.33
CA ASN A 44 1.15 -17.95 -9.66
C ASN A 44 -0.09 -17.66 -10.53
N ASN A 45 -1.13 -18.50 -10.44
CA ASN A 45 -2.39 -18.27 -11.14
C ASN A 45 -3.07 -16.97 -10.67
N ASN A 46 -3.19 -16.76 -9.36
CA ASN A 46 -3.77 -15.54 -8.80
C ASN A 46 -2.97 -14.30 -9.21
N ARG A 47 -1.64 -14.37 -9.14
CA ARG A 47 -0.74 -13.29 -9.61
C ARG A 47 -1.05 -12.92 -11.07
N GLN A 48 -1.06 -13.89 -11.97
CA GLN A 48 -1.36 -13.62 -13.37
C GLN A 48 -2.77 -13.03 -13.56
N GLN A 49 -3.77 -13.57 -12.88
CA GLN A 49 -5.14 -13.09 -12.97
C GLN A 49 -5.29 -11.64 -12.49
N ILE A 50 -4.83 -11.33 -11.28
CA ILE A 50 -4.90 -9.99 -10.67
C ILE A 50 -4.23 -8.95 -11.57
N PHE A 51 -2.99 -9.20 -11.97
CA PHE A 51 -2.25 -8.24 -12.79
C PHE A 51 -2.74 -8.17 -14.23
N ARG A 52 -3.37 -9.23 -14.76
CA ARG A 52 -4.06 -9.16 -16.06
C ARG A 52 -5.30 -8.29 -15.98
N TRP A 53 -6.09 -8.40 -14.90
CA TRP A 53 -7.29 -7.58 -14.73
C TRP A 53 -6.93 -6.11 -14.48
N LEU A 54 -5.90 -5.82 -13.69
CA LEU A 54 -5.40 -4.46 -13.46
C LEU A 54 -4.93 -3.74 -14.72
N ARG A 55 -4.49 -4.48 -15.76
CA ARG A 55 -4.00 -3.92 -17.02
C ARG A 55 -5.05 -3.89 -18.14
N SER A 56 -6.25 -4.40 -17.89
CA SER A 56 -7.28 -4.56 -18.91
C SER A 56 -8.39 -3.53 -18.73
N ASP A 57 -8.73 -2.82 -19.80
CA ASP A 57 -9.84 -1.86 -19.82
C ASP A 57 -11.21 -2.52 -20.07
N SER A 58 -11.28 -3.85 -20.08
CA SER A 58 -12.55 -4.55 -20.30
C SER A 58 -13.49 -4.40 -19.11
N THR A 59 -14.78 -4.24 -19.37
CA THR A 59 -15.82 -4.16 -18.31
C THR A 59 -15.78 -5.36 -17.36
N ALA A 60 -15.44 -6.55 -17.87
CA ALA A 60 -15.31 -7.76 -17.07
C ALA A 60 -14.09 -7.71 -16.13
N ALA A 61 -12.95 -7.15 -16.57
CA ALA A 61 -11.79 -6.94 -15.73
C ALA A 61 -12.07 -5.89 -14.65
N GLN A 62 -12.70 -4.76 -15.03
CA GLN A 62 -13.03 -3.70 -14.09
C GLN A 62 -13.97 -4.18 -12.97
N ARG A 63 -14.98 -5.00 -13.29
CA ARG A 63 -15.87 -5.61 -12.29
C ARG A 63 -15.09 -6.48 -11.29
N LYS A 64 -14.15 -7.29 -11.77
CA LYS A 64 -13.32 -8.15 -10.91
C LYS A 64 -12.38 -7.34 -10.02
N ILE A 65 -11.77 -6.28 -10.53
CA ILE A 65 -10.95 -5.38 -9.71
C ILE A 65 -11.81 -4.68 -8.67
N THR A 66 -13.00 -4.22 -9.04
CA THR A 66 -13.93 -3.57 -8.11
C THR A 66 -14.32 -4.49 -6.96
N GLU A 67 -14.56 -5.78 -7.25
CA GLU A 67 -14.81 -6.79 -6.21
C GLU A 67 -13.57 -7.02 -5.31
N LEU A 68 -12.38 -7.00 -5.89
CA LEU A 68 -11.14 -7.18 -5.14
C LEU A 68 -10.69 -5.94 -4.35
N LEU A 69 -11.32 -4.77 -4.54
CA LEU A 69 -10.88 -3.52 -3.91
C LEU A 69 -10.73 -3.63 -2.40
N PRO A 70 -11.68 -4.20 -1.62
CA PRO A 70 -11.51 -4.31 -0.17
C PRO A 70 -10.30 -5.17 0.23
N ALA A 71 -10.05 -6.25 -0.51
CA ALA A 71 -8.89 -7.11 -0.28
C ALA A 71 -7.58 -6.43 -0.69
N ILE A 72 -7.58 -5.67 -1.78
CA ILE A 72 -6.43 -4.87 -2.22
C ILE A 72 -6.11 -3.81 -1.19
N GLU A 73 -7.11 -3.07 -0.71
CA GLU A 73 -6.94 -2.05 0.32
C GLU A 73 -6.39 -2.65 1.61
N ALA A 74 -6.92 -3.79 2.08
CA ALA A 74 -6.42 -4.47 3.27
C ALA A 74 -4.99 -5.01 3.11
N ALA A 75 -4.61 -5.44 1.90
CA ALA A 75 -3.28 -5.98 1.59
C ALA A 75 -2.20 -4.90 1.42
N LEU A 76 -2.58 -3.62 1.29
CA LEU A 76 -1.61 -2.55 1.16
C LEU A 76 -0.88 -2.29 2.50
N PRO A 77 0.46 -2.08 2.47
CA PRO A 77 1.19 -1.58 3.63
C PRO A 77 0.55 -0.29 4.16
N ALA A 78 0.65 -0.05 5.47
CA ALA A 78 0.05 1.11 6.13
C ALA A 78 0.37 2.43 5.41
N GLU A 79 1.61 2.62 4.95
CA GLU A 79 2.02 3.79 4.17
C GLU A 79 1.27 3.97 2.84
N ARG A 80 0.97 2.86 2.14
CA ARG A 80 0.24 2.92 0.86
C ARG A 80 -1.26 3.09 1.09
N ARG A 81 -1.83 2.41 2.10
CA ARG A 81 -3.22 2.64 2.53
C ARG A 81 -3.45 4.09 2.90
N ALA A 82 -2.48 4.69 3.57
CA ALA A 82 -2.56 6.07 4.00
C ALA A 82 -2.61 7.10 2.86
N LYS A 83 -2.18 6.73 1.64
CA LYS A 83 -2.33 7.59 0.45
C LYS A 83 -3.75 7.56 -0.13
N LEU A 84 -4.56 6.56 0.23
CA LEU A 84 -5.88 6.33 -0.35
C LEU A 84 -7.00 7.02 0.43
N THR A 85 -6.84 7.29 1.72
CA THR A 85 -7.87 7.90 2.56
C THR A 85 -7.43 9.24 3.13
N SER A 86 -8.36 10.18 3.26
CA SER A 86 -8.08 11.56 3.72
C SER A 86 -7.53 11.62 5.14
N GLU A 87 -8.01 10.75 6.04
CA GLU A 87 -7.64 10.71 7.46
C GLU A 87 -6.28 10.04 7.67
N ALA A 88 -6.04 8.88 7.05
CA ALA A 88 -4.74 8.22 7.14
C ALA A 88 -3.63 9.00 6.42
N ARG A 89 -3.98 9.85 5.43
CA ARG A 89 -3.03 10.75 4.76
C ARG A 89 -2.36 11.74 5.72
N LEU A 90 -3.07 12.24 6.73
CA LEU A 90 -2.47 13.13 7.74
C LEU A 90 -1.45 12.37 8.59
N ASN A 91 -1.82 11.19 9.10
CA ASN A 91 -0.90 10.35 9.88
C ASN A 91 0.34 9.95 9.06
N TYR A 92 0.17 9.70 7.76
CA TYR A 92 1.28 9.45 6.85
C TYR A 92 2.15 10.70 6.66
N LEU A 93 1.57 11.86 6.38
CA LEU A 93 2.33 13.10 6.22
C LEU A 93 3.09 13.46 7.51
N ALA A 94 2.48 13.26 8.67
CA ALA A 94 3.13 13.39 9.97
C ALA A 94 4.31 12.41 10.12
N SER A 95 4.13 11.13 9.75
CA SER A 95 5.21 10.14 9.79
C SER A 95 6.39 10.49 8.86
N VAL A 96 6.09 11.05 7.68
CA VAL A 96 7.11 11.53 6.73
C VAL A 96 7.85 12.72 7.31
N ALA A 97 7.13 13.71 7.86
CA ALA A 97 7.76 14.86 8.49
C ALA A 97 8.69 14.44 9.64
N ILE A 98 8.25 13.56 10.54
CA ILE A 98 9.09 13.03 11.63
C ILE A 98 10.38 12.40 11.10
N LYS A 99 10.28 11.58 10.04
CA LYS A 99 11.42 10.92 9.43
C LYS A 99 12.42 11.91 8.84
N GLU A 100 11.94 12.90 8.09
CA GLU A 100 12.81 13.92 7.48
C GLU A 100 13.46 14.81 8.53
N PHE A 101 12.76 15.12 9.64
CA PHE A 101 13.35 15.82 10.78
C PHE A 101 14.45 15.02 11.45
N ALA A 102 14.22 13.73 11.72
CA ALA A 102 15.22 12.86 12.31
C ALA A 102 16.47 12.76 11.42
N ALA A 103 16.28 12.68 10.09
CA ALA A 103 17.37 12.68 9.13
C ALA A 103 18.15 14.01 9.14
N ALA A 104 17.47 15.15 9.14
CA ALA A 104 18.11 16.46 9.19
C ALA A 104 18.90 16.70 10.49
N ILE A 105 18.35 16.29 11.64
CA ILE A 105 19.05 16.35 12.93
C ILE A 105 20.29 15.46 12.92
N SER A 106 20.16 14.23 12.42
CA SER A 106 21.29 13.28 12.32
C SER A 106 22.41 13.85 11.45
N GLU A 107 22.08 14.41 10.28
CA GLU A 107 23.05 15.04 9.39
C GLU A 107 23.75 16.22 10.07
N THR A 108 23.01 17.04 10.81
CA THR A 108 23.55 18.20 11.55
C THR A 108 24.53 17.77 12.63
N LEU A 109 24.15 16.78 13.46
CA LEU A 109 24.97 16.29 14.55
C LEU A 109 26.26 15.61 14.07
N LEU A 110 26.22 15.00 12.88
CA LEU A 110 27.36 14.31 12.29
C LEU A 110 28.25 15.22 11.41
N GLY A 111 27.95 16.52 11.34
CA GLY A 111 28.73 17.47 10.54
C GLY A 111 28.62 17.23 9.03
N GLY A 112 27.46 16.73 8.58
CA GLY A 112 27.17 16.48 7.18
C GLY A 112 27.25 17.73 6.31
N ARG A 113 27.61 17.54 5.04
CA ARG A 113 27.93 18.66 4.12
C ARG A 113 26.70 19.33 3.51
N ASP A 114 25.52 18.72 3.66
CA ASP A 114 24.30 19.12 2.96
C ASP A 114 23.15 19.46 3.93
N MET A 115 23.50 20.06 5.07
CA MET A 115 22.58 20.40 6.15
C MET A 115 21.42 21.30 5.67
N SER A 116 21.71 22.35 4.91
CA SER A 116 20.70 23.30 4.42
C SER A 116 19.64 22.61 3.55
N HIS A 117 20.04 21.67 2.70
CA HIS A 117 19.12 20.91 1.87
C HIS A 117 18.24 19.97 2.70
N ARG A 118 18.83 19.28 3.69
CA ARG A 118 18.07 18.40 4.60
C ARG A 118 17.05 19.17 5.45
N ILE A 119 17.40 20.34 5.94
CA ILE A 119 16.48 21.22 6.68
C ILE A 119 15.34 21.67 5.75
N ALA A 120 15.63 22.04 4.50
CA ALA A 120 14.60 22.43 3.55
C ALA A 120 13.60 21.30 3.25
N ILE A 121 14.07 20.05 3.13
CA ILE A 121 13.21 18.86 2.96
C ILE A 121 12.31 18.66 4.19
N ALA A 122 12.86 18.76 5.40
CA ALA A 122 12.09 18.60 6.63
C ALA A 122 11.00 19.67 6.78
N ILE A 123 11.32 20.93 6.46
CA ILE A 123 10.34 22.04 6.46
C ILE A 123 9.25 21.80 5.40
N SER A 124 9.62 21.36 4.20
CA SER A 124 8.64 21.04 3.15
C SER A 124 7.68 19.91 3.57
N ALA A 125 8.18 18.89 4.26
CA ALA A 125 7.37 17.80 4.78
C ALA A 125 6.39 18.27 5.87
N LEU A 126 6.80 19.21 6.73
CA LEU A 126 5.92 19.87 7.72
C LEU A 126 4.80 20.66 7.04
N ASN A 127 5.15 21.51 6.09
CA ASN A 127 4.18 22.34 5.37
C ASN A 127 3.18 21.50 4.58
N ALA A 128 3.53 20.28 4.19
CA ALA A 128 2.62 19.35 3.54
C ALA A 128 1.49 18.84 4.46
N ILE A 129 1.65 18.92 5.78
CA ILE A 129 0.61 18.60 6.79
C ILE A 129 -0.41 19.76 6.88
N GLU A 130 0.04 20.98 6.68
CA GLU A 130 -0.70 22.23 6.92
C GLU A 130 -1.89 22.56 5.99
N PRO A 131 -2.09 22.02 4.77
CA PRO A 131 -3.18 22.44 3.87
C PRO A 131 -4.61 22.17 4.38
N ARG A 132 -4.77 21.65 5.60
CA ARG A 132 -6.07 21.38 6.24
C ARG A 132 -6.27 22.00 7.62
N LEU A 133 -5.25 22.63 8.22
CA LEU A 133 -5.43 23.32 9.51
C LEU A 133 -6.11 24.69 9.36
N THR A 134 -6.23 25.20 8.13
CA THR A 134 -6.86 26.48 7.80
C THR A 134 -8.32 26.40 7.36
N ASN A 135 -8.91 25.21 7.20
CA ASN A 135 -10.35 25.04 6.93
C ASN A 135 -11.12 24.66 8.20
N VAL A 136 -10.97 25.47 9.25
CA VAL A 136 -11.90 25.51 10.38
C VAL A 136 -12.70 26.79 10.26
N HIS A 137 -13.77 26.76 9.47
CA HIS A 137 -14.87 27.73 9.46
C HIS A 137 -16.19 26.99 9.32
#